data_AF-A0A424FKR2-F1
#
_entry.id   AF-A0A424FKR2-F1
#
_cell.length_a   1.000
_cell.length_b   1.000
_cell.length_c   1.000
_cell.angle_alpha   90.00
_cell.angle_beta   90.00
_cell.angle_gamma   90.00
#
_symmetry.space_group_name_H-M   'P 1'
#
loop_
_entity.id
_entity.type
_entity.pdbx_description
1 polymer ?
#
loop_
_entity_poly.entity_id
_entity_poly.type
_entity_poly.pdbx_seq_one_letter_code
_entity_poly.pdbx_strand_id
1 'polypeptide(L)'
;MNKKYELTNETIEYDGRILHRIKALRSIGKGLEEVKKGELGGYVETEQNLSQDGECWVYHEAKAYGEDTIIYEDAQVFGLVEVCGMDDTTGKTFSTIKIYGDAKVDGSGR
;
A
#
# COMPACT_ATOMS: atom_id res chain seq x y z
N MET A 1 17.78 1.95 -12.21
CA MET A 1 16.39 1.99 -11.69
C MET A 1 16.35 2.95 -10.52
N ASN A 2 15.42 3.91 -10.53
CA ASN A 2 15.25 4.87 -9.44
C ASN A 2 14.05 4.40 -8.60
N LYS A 3 14.32 3.60 -7.55
CA LYS A 3 13.26 3.08 -6.67
C LYS A 3 12.51 4.25 -6.03
N LYS A 4 11.19 4.11 -5.93
CA LYS A 4 10.30 5.05 -5.25
C LYS A 4 10.40 4.90 -3.73
N TYR A 5 10.48 3.67 -3.24
CA TYR A 5 10.57 3.37 -1.81
C TYR A 5 11.36 2.08 -1.53
N GLU A 6 11.71 1.88 -0.27
CA GLU A 6 12.27 0.64 0.26
C GLU A 6 11.41 0.09 1.40
N LEU A 7 11.43 -1.23 1.57
CA LEU A 7 10.96 -1.89 2.79
C LEU A 7 12.03 -1.72 3.86
N THR A 8 11.62 -1.28 5.05
CA THR A 8 12.54 -1.16 6.18
C THR A 8 12.55 -2.44 7.02
N ASN A 9 13.45 -2.48 8.01
CA ASN A 9 13.51 -3.54 9.01
C ASN A 9 12.46 -3.37 10.12
N GLU A 10 11.72 -2.26 10.12
CA GLU A 10 10.60 -2.07 11.04
C GLU A 10 9.43 -2.91 10.54
N THR A 11 9.03 -3.89 11.35
CA THR A 11 8.02 -4.88 10.98
C THR A 11 6.95 -5.01 12.05
N ILE A 12 5.78 -5.45 11.60
CA ILE A 12 4.67 -5.85 12.46
C ILE A 12 4.18 -7.23 12.04
N GLU A 13 3.69 -7.99 13.01
CA GLU A 13 2.91 -9.19 12.74
C GLU A 13 1.43 -8.81 12.70
N TYR A 14 0.77 -9.10 11.60
CA TYR A 14 -0.66 -8.82 11.40
C TYR A 14 -1.29 -9.94 10.57
N ASP A 15 -2.37 -10.54 11.06
CA ASP A 15 -3.06 -11.68 10.43
C ASP A 15 -2.12 -12.86 10.07
N GLY A 16 -1.15 -13.15 10.95
CA GLY A 16 -0.15 -14.21 10.74
C GLY A 16 0.88 -13.92 9.64
N ARG A 17 0.93 -12.68 9.14
CA ARG A 17 1.87 -12.20 8.12
C ARG A 17 2.82 -11.16 8.71
N ILE A 18 4.00 -11.06 8.12
CA ILE A 18 4.98 -10.02 8.46
C ILE A 18 4.83 -8.88 7.46
N LEU A 19 4.51 -7.68 7.96
CA LEU A 19 4.45 -6.47 7.14
C LEU A 19 5.63 -5.57 7.46
N HIS A 20 6.18 -4.94 6.43
CA HIS A 20 7.32 -4.04 6.49
C HIS A 20 6.89 -2.60 6.32
N ARG A 21 7.39 -1.71 7.20
CA ARG A 21 7.19 -0.27 7.04
C ARG A 21 7.90 0.20 5.77
N ILE A 22 7.22 1.00 4.94
CA ILE A 22 7.82 1.59 3.74
C ILE A 22 8.49 2.93 4.04
N LYS A 23 9.58 3.22 3.31
CA LYS A 23 10.29 4.50 3.37
C LYS A 23 10.53 5.07 1.98
N ALA A 24 10.16 6.33 1.78
CA ALA A 24 10.34 7.02 0.51
C ALA A 24 11.83 7.23 0.18
N LEU A 25 12.23 6.86 -1.03
CA LEU A 25 13.60 7.07 -1.55
C LEU A 25 13.73 8.35 -2.41
N ARG A 26 12.59 8.92 -2.80
CA ARG A 26 12.45 10.21 -3.51
C ARG A 26 11.15 10.88 -3.07
N SER A 27 10.94 12.15 -3.45
CA SER A 27 9.62 12.77 -3.30
C SER A 27 8.60 12.08 -4.18
N ILE A 28 7.38 11.90 -3.68
CA ILE A 28 6.25 11.22 -4.34
C ILE A 28 5.03 12.12 -4.23
N GLY A 29 4.29 12.28 -5.33
CA GLY A 29 3.18 13.24 -5.38
C GLY A 29 3.67 14.69 -5.45
N LYS A 30 2.71 15.62 -5.37
CA LYS A 30 2.94 17.06 -5.38
C LYS A 30 1.93 17.78 -4.49
N GLY A 31 2.26 18.99 -4.06
CA GLY A 31 1.33 19.85 -3.33
C GLY A 31 1.21 19.48 -1.85
N LEU A 32 0.00 19.52 -1.30
CA LEU A 32 -0.25 19.33 0.14
C LEU A 32 -0.04 17.89 0.63
N GLU A 33 -0.05 16.93 -0.29
CA GLU A 33 0.07 15.49 0.00
C GLU A 33 1.42 14.91 -0.46
N GLU A 34 2.38 15.79 -0.82
CA GLU A 34 3.74 15.38 -1.20
C GLU A 34 4.41 14.63 -0.05
N VAL A 35 4.78 13.37 -0.33
CA VAL A 35 5.63 12.57 0.54
C VAL A 35 7.07 12.93 0.25
N LYS A 36 7.83 13.31 1.26
CA LYS A 36 9.22 13.72 1.08
C LYS A 36 10.16 12.52 1.09
N LYS A 37 11.29 12.66 0.40
CA LYS A 37 12.38 11.67 0.50
C LYS A 37 12.75 11.42 1.96
N GLY A 38 12.77 10.15 2.35
CA GLY A 38 13.10 9.68 3.69
C GLY A 38 11.90 9.54 4.62
N GLU A 39 10.71 9.98 4.20
CA GLU A 39 9.48 9.88 4.98
C GLU A 39 8.98 8.43 5.06
N LEU A 40 8.43 8.06 6.21
CA LEU A 40 7.86 6.74 6.45
C LEU A 40 6.38 6.74 6.05
N GLY A 41 5.98 5.73 5.27
CA GLY A 41 4.59 5.46 4.90
C GLY A 41 3.94 4.48 5.86
N GLY A 42 3.03 3.63 5.39
CA GLY A 42 2.47 2.49 6.14
C GLY A 42 3.22 1.20 5.92
N TYR A 43 2.50 0.08 6.01
CA TYR A 43 3.07 -1.26 5.99
C TYR A 43 2.59 -2.05 4.78
N VAL A 44 3.52 -2.77 4.16
CA VAL A 44 3.24 -3.70 3.06
C VAL A 44 3.90 -5.05 3.33
N GLU A 45 3.29 -6.15 2.87
CA GLU A 45 3.89 -7.49 3.02
C GLU A 45 5.12 -7.64 2.13
N THR A 46 5.01 -7.23 0.87
CA THR A 46 6.10 -7.30 -0.12
C THR A 46 6.11 -6.07 -1.04
N GLU A 47 7.17 -5.92 -1.85
CA GLU A 47 7.22 -4.87 -2.89
C GLU A 47 6.13 -5.05 -3.98
N GLN A 48 5.46 -6.21 -4.06
CA GLN A 48 4.36 -6.42 -5.01
C GLN A 48 3.08 -5.66 -4.61
N ASN A 49 2.89 -5.41 -3.30
CA ASN A 49 1.66 -4.81 -2.82
C ASN A 49 1.54 -3.30 -3.10
N LEU A 50 2.66 -2.64 -3.39
CA LEU A 50 2.71 -1.22 -3.72
C LEU A 50 3.65 -1.01 -4.91
N SER A 51 3.13 -0.54 -6.03
CA SER A 51 3.93 -0.33 -7.23
C SER A 51 5.08 0.65 -6.97
N GLN A 52 6.25 0.39 -7.57
CA GLN A 52 7.38 1.34 -7.59
C GLN A 52 7.15 2.48 -8.60
N ASP A 53 6.16 2.33 -9.49
CA ASP A 53 5.76 3.32 -10.48
C ASP A 53 4.60 4.20 -9.97
N GLY A 54 4.31 5.28 -10.71
CA GLY A 54 3.26 6.24 -10.36
C GLY A 54 3.52 6.98 -9.04
N GLU A 55 2.46 7.58 -8.51
CA GLU A 55 2.46 8.36 -7.26
C GLU A 55 1.80 7.62 -6.09
N CYS A 56 1.42 6.35 -6.28
CA CYS A 56 0.74 5.59 -5.25
C CYS A 56 1.55 5.45 -3.96
N TRP A 57 0.84 5.52 -2.83
CA TRP A 57 1.46 5.55 -1.51
C TRP A 57 0.52 5.01 -0.42
N VAL A 58 1.13 4.35 0.56
CA VAL A 58 0.45 3.92 1.80
C VAL A 58 0.87 4.90 2.89
N TYR A 59 -0.06 5.65 3.45
CA TYR A 59 0.20 6.66 4.47
C TYR A 59 0.02 6.09 5.89
N HIS A 60 0.78 6.64 6.84
CA HIS A 60 0.60 6.43 8.28
C HIS A 60 0.64 4.94 8.68
N GLU A 61 -0.44 4.40 9.28
CA GLU A 61 -0.50 3.04 9.85
C GLU A 61 -1.30 2.05 8.98
N ALA A 62 -1.58 2.44 7.72
CA ALA A 62 -2.31 1.62 6.76
C ALA A 62 -1.52 0.36 6.39
N LYS A 63 -2.24 -0.72 6.05
CA LYS A 63 -1.67 -2.04 5.80
C LYS A 63 -2.17 -2.59 4.48
N ALA A 64 -1.25 -2.94 3.59
CA ALA A 64 -1.55 -3.58 2.31
C ALA A 64 -0.85 -4.95 2.24
N TYR A 65 -1.62 -6.03 2.18
CA TYR A 65 -1.09 -7.38 2.31
C TYR A 65 -1.97 -8.40 1.55
N GLY A 66 -1.44 -9.59 1.34
CA GLY A 66 -2.08 -10.62 0.52
C GLY A 66 -1.61 -10.61 -0.94
N GLU A 67 -1.75 -11.75 -1.60
CA GLU A 67 -1.21 -11.99 -2.95
C GLU A 67 -1.95 -11.17 -4.03
N ASP A 68 -3.26 -10.96 -3.89
CA ASP A 68 -4.06 -10.19 -4.86
C ASP A 68 -4.16 -8.69 -4.54
N THR A 69 -3.43 -8.21 -3.53
CA THR A 69 -3.44 -6.78 -3.17
C THR A 69 -2.34 -6.06 -3.95
N ILE A 70 -2.72 -5.23 -4.92
CA ILE A 70 -1.78 -4.39 -5.68
C ILE A 70 -2.27 -2.94 -5.70
N ILE A 71 -1.47 -2.04 -5.12
CA ILE A 71 -1.71 -0.59 -5.13
C ILE A 71 -0.83 0.03 -6.22
N TYR A 72 -1.42 0.77 -7.16
CA TYR A 72 -0.72 1.30 -8.32
C TYR A 72 -1.25 2.68 -8.77
N GLU A 73 -0.63 3.26 -9.81
CA GLU A 73 -0.97 4.59 -10.36
C GLU A 73 -0.95 5.68 -9.28
N ASP A 74 -2.06 6.37 -9.06
CA ASP A 74 -2.19 7.52 -8.17
C ASP A 74 -2.95 7.16 -6.87
N ALA A 75 -2.99 5.86 -6.55
CA ALA A 75 -3.69 5.35 -5.39
C ALA A 75 -3.06 5.79 -4.06
N GLN A 76 -3.85 6.48 -3.23
CA GLN A 76 -3.44 6.91 -1.90
C GLN A 76 -4.27 6.19 -0.82
N VAL A 77 -3.59 5.51 0.11
CA VAL A 77 -4.23 4.74 1.17
C VAL A 77 -3.96 5.39 2.53
N PHE A 78 -5.02 5.76 3.26
CA PHE A 78 -4.93 6.47 4.53
C PHE A 78 -5.60 5.70 5.68
N GLY A 79 -5.03 5.77 6.89
CA GLY A 79 -5.67 5.32 8.13
C GLY A 79 -5.56 3.82 8.42
N LEU A 80 -6.43 3.28 9.27
CA LEU A 80 -6.53 1.84 9.55
C LEU A 80 -7.29 1.14 8.41
N VAL A 81 -6.76 1.23 7.21
CA VAL A 81 -7.32 0.55 6.03
C VAL A 81 -6.60 -0.78 5.88
N GLU A 82 -7.41 -1.83 5.85
CA GLU A 82 -7.01 -3.20 5.56
C GLU A 82 -7.35 -3.45 4.09
N VAL A 83 -6.36 -3.69 3.24
CA VAL A 83 -6.58 -4.14 1.86
C VAL A 83 -6.15 -5.59 1.81
N CYS A 84 -7.11 -6.49 1.57
CA CYS A 84 -6.89 -7.91 1.37
C CYS A 84 -7.46 -8.35 0.01
N GLY A 85 -6.77 -9.30 -0.63
CA GLY A 85 -7.17 -9.93 -1.89
C GLY A 85 -8.50 -10.71 -1.80
N MET A 86 -9.05 -11.07 -2.95
CA MET A 86 -10.39 -11.63 -3.08
C MET A 86 -10.37 -13.17 -2.99
N ASP A 87 -11.18 -13.75 -2.10
CA ASP A 87 -11.52 -15.18 -2.16
C ASP A 87 -12.67 -15.40 -3.16
N ASP A 88 -12.36 -16.04 -4.28
CA ASP A 88 -13.30 -16.43 -5.35
C ASP A 88 -14.42 -17.39 -4.88
N THR A 89 -14.39 -17.87 -3.63
CA THR A 89 -15.31 -18.90 -3.15
C THR A 89 -16.46 -18.38 -2.27
N THR A 90 -16.38 -17.16 -1.71
CA THR A 90 -17.38 -16.69 -0.73
C THR A 90 -17.99 -15.30 -0.97
N GLY A 91 -17.49 -14.51 -1.94
CA GLY A 91 -18.06 -13.20 -2.26
C GLY A 91 -18.05 -12.21 -1.09
N LYS A 92 -17.17 -12.40 -0.10
CA LYS A 92 -17.01 -11.50 1.03
C LYS A 92 -15.74 -10.65 0.86
N THR A 93 -15.91 -9.48 0.28
CA THR A 93 -14.98 -8.37 0.47
C THR A 93 -15.16 -7.82 1.90
N PHE A 94 -14.26 -8.17 2.80
CA PHE A 94 -14.08 -7.38 4.03
C PHE A 94 -13.03 -6.33 3.77
N SER A 95 -13.45 -5.13 3.42
CA SER A 95 -12.70 -3.95 3.84
C SER A 95 -13.56 -2.71 3.68
N THR A 96 -13.67 -1.97 4.78
CA THR A 96 -14.17 -0.61 4.74
C THR A 96 -13.07 0.23 4.10
N ILE A 97 -12.98 0.18 2.77
CA ILE A 97 -12.01 0.96 2.00
C ILE A 97 -12.49 2.41 1.96
N LYS A 98 -11.98 3.25 2.85
CA LYS A 98 -12.01 4.71 2.66
C LYS A 98 -10.72 5.12 1.95
N ILE A 99 -10.67 4.84 0.65
CA ILE A 99 -9.75 5.52 -0.25
C ILE A 99 -10.16 6.98 -0.29
N TYR A 100 -9.22 7.89 -0.06
CA TYR A 100 -9.36 9.29 -0.45
C TYR A 100 -8.55 9.47 -1.73
N GLY A 101 -9.20 9.88 -2.82
CA GLY A 101 -8.58 10.03 -4.15
C GLY A 101 -9.09 9.01 -5.18
N ASP A 102 -8.73 9.19 -6.45
CA ASP A 102 -9.11 8.31 -7.57
C ASP A 102 -8.31 6.98 -7.55
N ALA A 103 -8.18 6.33 -6.38
CA ALA A 103 -7.44 5.08 -6.28
C ALA A 103 -8.23 3.93 -6.90
N LYS A 104 -7.72 3.40 -8.00
CA LYS A 104 -8.15 2.13 -8.55
C LYS A 104 -7.36 1.01 -7.86
N VAL A 105 -8.04 0.21 -7.04
CA VAL A 105 -7.49 -1.04 -6.50
C VAL A 105 -8.05 -2.15 -7.38
N ASP A 106 -7.19 -2.77 -8.17
CA ASP A 106 -7.55 -3.96 -8.95
C ASP A 106 -7.11 -5.17 -8.14
N GLY A 107 -8.08 -5.83 -7.50
CA GLY A 107 -7.92 -7.18 -6.98
C GLY A 107 -7.98 -8.14 -8.15
N SER A 108 -6.95 -8.14 -9.00
CA SER A 108 -6.89 -9.01 -10.16
C SER A 108 -6.42 -10.40 -9.70
N GLY A 109 -7.30 -11.13 -9.03
CA GLY A 109 -7.20 -12.58 -8.89
C GLY A 109 -7.61 -13.22 -10.21
N ARG A 110 -6.62 -13.52 -11.07
CA ARG A 110 -6.70 -14.55 -12.12
C ARG A 110 -5.36 -14.86 -12.77
#